data_AF-A0A7J8IBC4-F1
#
_entry.id   AF-A0A7J8IBC4-F1
#
_cell.length_a   1.000
_cell.length_b   1.000
_cell.length_c   1.000
_cell.angle_alpha   90.00
_cell.angle_beta   90.00
_cell.angle_gamma   90.00
#
_symmetry.space_group_name_H-M   'P 1'
#
loop_
_entity.id
_entity.type
_entity.pdbx_description
1 polymer ?
#
loop_
_entity_poly.entity_id
_entity_poly.type
_entity_poly.pdbx_seq_one_letter_code
_entity_poly.pdbx_strand_id
1 'polypeptide(L)'
;MYIWKYSTPSSNSPWHWGFVGVYRNGGFIFTLSKSKSETKKKFINLQLNSWIRRGTRVVFIDFSLYNANVNLFCIIRLVAEFPATGGILTSWQFYSVKLLRYVSSYDYFIACCEITFFILFIVFTIQEGIKIKEFKSAYFKSIWNWLELLLLVLYFVAIFFNSYCKIQIFLLLESLLKSTEKYSDYYFLAYWHIFYNNVIAITIFFAWIKIFKFISFNNTMSQLSSTLSRCIKDIVGFAIMFFIILFAYAQLGFLVFGSQVDDFSTFQNSIFAQFRIVLGDFNFAAIQQDNPVLGPIYFITFIFFVFFVLLNIFLAIINYTYSEVKADYSIGRRPDFELGKMIKKCEKQRFG
;
A
#
# COMPACT_ATOMS: atom_id res chain seq x y z
N MET A 1 -28.36 -24.59 -19.00
CA MET A 1 -27.48 -25.74 -18.66
C MET A 1 -26.12 -25.37 -18.06
N TYR A 2 -25.64 -24.12 -18.11
CA TYR A 2 -24.28 -23.77 -17.66
C TYR A 2 -24.08 -23.52 -16.15
N ILE A 3 -25.16 -23.42 -15.35
CA ILE A 3 -25.12 -23.00 -13.94
C ILE A 3 -24.44 -24.03 -13.03
N TRP A 4 -24.54 -25.32 -13.38
CA TRP A 4 -24.02 -26.45 -12.60
C TRP A 4 -22.71 -27.01 -13.14
N LYS A 5 -22.13 -26.39 -14.16
CA LYS A 5 -20.84 -26.79 -14.72
C LYS A 5 -19.76 -25.89 -14.14
N TYR A 6 -18.70 -26.50 -13.61
CA TYR A 6 -17.54 -25.75 -13.13
C TYR A 6 -16.87 -25.00 -14.27
N SER A 7 -16.71 -23.69 -14.11
CA SER A 7 -15.96 -22.83 -15.01
C SER A 7 -14.54 -22.66 -14.48
N THR A 8 -13.56 -23.02 -15.30
CA THR A 8 -12.15 -22.81 -14.98
C THR A 8 -11.83 -21.32 -14.99
N PRO A 9 -11.04 -20.81 -14.03
CA PRO A 9 -10.65 -19.41 -14.01
C PRO A 9 -9.88 -19.06 -15.28
N SER A 10 -10.11 -17.86 -15.81
CA SER A 10 -9.24 -17.33 -16.87
C SER A 10 -7.84 -17.14 -16.30
N SER A 11 -6.81 -17.43 -17.09
CA SER A 11 -5.39 -17.36 -16.68
C SER A 11 -5.00 -16.00 -16.10
N ASN A 12 -5.69 -14.94 -16.55
CA ASN A 12 -5.38 -13.57 -16.15
C ASN A 12 -6.19 -13.11 -14.92
N SER A 13 -7.20 -13.84 -14.45
CA SER A 13 -8.04 -13.33 -13.35
C SER A 13 -7.26 -13.15 -12.03
N PRO A 14 -7.42 -12.02 -11.32
CA PRO A 14 -6.68 -11.78 -10.08
C PRO A 14 -7.27 -12.63 -8.95
N TRP A 15 -6.45 -12.91 -7.94
CA TRP A 15 -6.94 -13.56 -6.73
C TRP A 15 -7.68 -12.52 -5.88
N HIS A 16 -8.81 -12.93 -5.31
CA HIS A 16 -9.54 -12.12 -4.36
C HIS A 16 -9.05 -12.43 -2.94
N TRP A 17 -8.53 -11.42 -2.26
CA TRP A 17 -8.09 -11.52 -0.87
C TRP A 17 -9.28 -11.22 0.03
N GLY A 18 -9.80 -12.27 0.65
CA GLY A 18 -10.91 -12.24 1.59
C GLY A 18 -10.46 -12.10 3.05
N PHE A 19 -11.42 -12.13 3.98
CA PHE A 19 -11.10 -12.12 5.42
C PHE A 19 -10.56 -13.47 5.88
N VAL A 20 -11.17 -14.58 5.42
CA VAL A 20 -10.83 -15.94 5.84
C VAL A 20 -9.78 -16.58 4.94
N GLY A 21 -9.77 -16.23 3.66
CA GLY A 21 -8.89 -16.88 2.70
C GLY A 21 -8.76 -16.13 1.38
N VAL A 22 -7.93 -16.70 0.51
CA VAL A 22 -7.66 -16.15 -0.81
C VAL A 22 -8.32 -17.02 -1.86
N TYR A 23 -9.15 -16.40 -2.70
CA TYR A 23 -10.04 -17.08 -3.64
C TYR A 23 -9.65 -16.80 -5.08
N ARG A 24 -9.79 -17.81 -5.96
CA ARG A 24 -9.62 -17.66 -7.41
C ARG A 24 -10.96 -17.42 -8.09
N ASN A 25 -10.94 -16.78 -9.26
CA ASN A 25 -12.14 -16.42 -10.03
C ASN A 25 -12.82 -17.60 -10.76
N GLY A 26 -12.57 -18.84 -10.32
CA GLY A 26 -13.14 -20.07 -10.89
C GLY A 26 -14.29 -20.59 -10.04
N GLY A 27 -15.24 -21.32 -10.63
CA GLY A 27 -16.38 -21.83 -9.88
C GLY A 27 -17.64 -22.04 -10.72
N PHE A 28 -18.77 -22.11 -10.04
CA PHE A 28 -20.08 -22.16 -10.67
C PHE A 28 -20.54 -20.72 -10.93
N ILE A 29 -20.68 -20.35 -12.20
CA ILE A 29 -20.99 -18.98 -12.60
C ILE A 29 -22.32 -18.97 -13.34
N PHE A 30 -23.17 -18.00 -13.03
CA PHE A 30 -24.39 -17.75 -13.78
C PHE A 30 -24.59 -16.26 -13.97
N THR A 31 -25.09 -15.87 -15.15
CA THR A 31 -25.35 -14.47 -15.48
C THR A 31 -26.81 -14.12 -15.20
N LEU A 32 -27.01 -13.01 -14.51
CA LEU A 32 -28.33 -12.44 -14.30
C LEU A 32 -28.83 -11.79 -15.60
N SER A 33 -30.15 -11.89 -15.81
CA SER A 33 -30.83 -11.26 -16.95
C SER A 33 -31.14 -9.79 -16.65
N LYS A 34 -31.26 -8.98 -17.70
CA LYS A 34 -31.67 -7.57 -17.58
C LYS A 34 -33.12 -7.42 -17.07
N SER A 35 -33.98 -8.39 -17.37
CA SER A 35 -35.37 -8.42 -16.90
C SER A 35 -35.50 -8.88 -15.45
N LYS A 36 -36.22 -8.10 -14.63
CA LYS A 36 -36.53 -8.43 -13.23
C LYS A 36 -37.29 -9.76 -13.09
N SER A 37 -38.24 -10.02 -14.00
CA SER A 37 -39.09 -11.23 -13.95
C SER A 37 -38.26 -12.50 -14.17
N GLU A 38 -37.40 -12.50 -15.19
CA GLU A 38 -36.51 -13.64 -15.48
C GLU A 38 -35.49 -13.87 -14.37
N THR A 39 -34.92 -12.79 -13.83
CA THR A 39 -33.97 -12.87 -12.72
C THR A 39 -34.63 -13.44 -11.47
N LYS A 40 -35.87 -13.04 -11.16
CA LYS A 40 -36.65 -13.62 -10.05
C LYS A 40 -36.88 -15.12 -10.25
N LYS A 41 -37.26 -15.55 -11.47
CA LYS A 41 -37.41 -16.97 -11.81
C LYS A 41 -36.10 -17.75 -11.62
N LYS A 42 -34.96 -17.17 -12.04
CA LYS A 42 -33.62 -17.77 -11.82
C LYS A 42 -33.31 -17.92 -10.33
N PHE A 43 -33.56 -16.91 -9.50
CA PHE A 43 -33.33 -16.99 -8.06
C PHE A 43 -34.18 -18.06 -7.38
N ILE A 44 -35.47 -18.14 -7.72
CA ILE A 44 -36.36 -19.20 -7.20
C ILE A 44 -35.82 -20.58 -7.58
N ASN A 45 -35.38 -20.76 -8.83
CA ASN A 45 -34.79 -22.03 -9.27
C ASN A 45 -33.48 -22.37 -8.52
N LEU A 46 -32.63 -21.38 -8.24
CA LEU A 46 -31.41 -21.59 -7.46
C LEU A 46 -31.70 -21.96 -5.99
N GLN A 47 -32.73 -21.33 -5.41
CA GLN A 47 -33.17 -21.60 -4.05
C GLN A 47 -33.76 -23.00 -3.92
N LEU A 48 -34.67 -23.38 -4.82
CA LEU A 48 -35.29 -24.72 -4.85
C LEU A 48 -34.25 -25.83 -4.99
N ASN A 49 -33.18 -25.60 -5.75
CA ASN A 49 -32.11 -26.58 -5.96
C ASN A 49 -30.96 -26.49 -4.93
N SER A 50 -31.09 -25.65 -3.90
CA SER A 50 -30.06 -25.43 -2.89
C SER A 50 -28.67 -25.21 -3.51
N TRP A 51 -28.55 -24.19 -4.37
CA TRP A 51 -27.29 -23.88 -5.05
C TRP A 51 -26.16 -23.53 -4.05
N ILE A 52 -26.51 -22.79 -2.99
CA ILE A 52 -25.63 -22.58 -1.84
C ILE A 52 -25.78 -23.78 -0.90
N ARG A 53 -24.68 -24.46 -0.63
CA ARG A 53 -24.63 -25.68 0.20
C ARG A 53 -23.63 -25.49 1.33
N ARG A 54 -23.58 -26.44 2.26
CA ARG A 54 -22.58 -26.48 3.35
C ARG A 54 -21.12 -26.44 2.85
N GLY A 55 -20.87 -26.92 1.62
CA GLY A 55 -19.54 -26.87 1.00
C GLY A 55 -19.19 -25.55 0.30
N THR A 56 -20.14 -24.63 0.15
CA THR A 56 -19.88 -23.32 -0.45
C THR A 56 -18.96 -22.51 0.48
N ARG A 57 -17.88 -21.93 -0.07
CA ARG A 57 -16.90 -21.16 0.69
C ARG A 57 -17.00 -19.66 0.49
N VAL A 58 -17.36 -19.24 -0.71
CA VAL A 58 -17.50 -17.84 -1.04
C VAL A 58 -18.54 -17.70 -2.16
N VAL A 59 -19.32 -16.63 -2.09
CA VAL A 59 -20.23 -16.21 -3.16
C VAL A 59 -19.88 -14.78 -3.53
N PHE A 60 -19.64 -14.56 -4.82
CA PHE A 60 -19.38 -13.24 -5.40
C PHE A 60 -20.61 -12.75 -6.15
N ILE A 61 -20.97 -11.50 -5.96
CA ILE A 61 -21.96 -10.79 -6.77
C ILE A 61 -21.25 -9.61 -7.41
N ASP A 62 -20.96 -9.75 -8.71
CA ASP A 62 -20.22 -8.76 -9.48
C ASP A 62 -21.14 -8.06 -10.48
N PHE A 63 -21.12 -6.73 -10.48
CA PHE A 63 -21.79 -5.92 -11.47
C PHE A 63 -21.11 -4.55 -11.60
N SER A 64 -21.32 -3.89 -12.73
CA SER A 64 -20.75 -2.58 -13.01
C SER A 64 -21.85 -1.58 -13.33
N LEU A 65 -21.71 -0.37 -12.80
CA LEU A 65 -22.57 0.78 -13.09
C LEU A 65 -21.76 1.81 -13.88
N TYR A 66 -22.42 2.52 -14.80
CA TYR A 66 -21.82 3.63 -15.53
C TYR A 66 -22.62 4.90 -15.29
N ASN A 67 -21.95 5.96 -14.84
CA ASN A 67 -22.55 7.28 -14.71
C ASN A 67 -22.12 8.15 -15.90
N ALA A 68 -23.07 8.42 -16.80
CA ALA A 68 -22.83 9.19 -18.02
C ALA A 68 -22.52 10.67 -17.77
N ASN A 69 -23.04 11.26 -16.67
CA ASN A 69 -22.86 12.69 -16.38
C ASN A 69 -21.41 13.03 -16.03
N VAL A 70 -20.71 12.13 -15.33
CA VAL A 70 -19.32 12.31 -14.91
C VAL A 70 -18.34 11.41 -15.68
N ASN A 71 -18.84 10.56 -16.58
CA ASN A 71 -18.07 9.57 -17.34
C ASN A 71 -17.19 8.70 -16.42
N LEU A 72 -17.82 8.06 -15.42
CA LEU A 72 -17.16 7.16 -14.47
C LEU A 72 -17.87 5.82 -14.41
N PHE A 73 -17.08 4.74 -14.42
CA PHE A 73 -17.54 3.40 -14.15
C PHE A 73 -17.34 3.09 -12.67
N CYS A 74 -18.36 2.53 -12.03
CA CYS A 74 -18.27 1.97 -10.69
C CYS A 74 -18.40 0.45 -10.79
N ILE A 75 -17.33 -0.25 -10.48
CA ILE A 75 -17.24 -1.71 -10.53
C ILE A 75 -17.43 -2.21 -9.09
N ILE A 76 -18.42 -3.06 -8.90
CA ILE A 76 -18.91 -3.47 -7.60
C ILE A 76 -18.73 -4.97 -7.47
N ARG A 77 -18.07 -5.39 -6.40
CA ARG A 77 -17.98 -6.79 -5.97
C ARG A 77 -18.49 -6.88 -4.55
N LEU A 78 -19.58 -7.62 -4.37
CA LEU A 78 -20.09 -8.00 -3.05
C LEU A 78 -19.66 -9.43 -2.77
N VAL A 79 -19.16 -9.67 -1.56
CA VAL A 79 -18.57 -10.95 -1.18
C VAL A 79 -19.29 -11.46 0.06
N ALA A 80 -19.69 -12.73 0.02
CA ALA A 80 -20.18 -13.46 1.19
C ALA A 80 -19.30 -14.70 1.38
N GLU A 81 -18.47 -14.69 2.42
CA GLU A 81 -17.61 -15.81 2.81
C GLU A 81 -18.34 -16.70 3.82
N PHE A 82 -18.19 -18.00 3.66
CA PHE A 82 -18.81 -19.04 4.49
C PHE A 82 -17.69 -19.86 5.17
N PRO A 83 -17.29 -19.46 6.38
CA PRO A 83 -16.30 -20.19 7.17
C PRO A 83 -16.71 -21.65 7.39
N ALA A 84 -15.74 -22.54 7.63
CA ALA A 84 -16.02 -23.95 7.96
C ALA A 84 -16.75 -24.13 9.28
N THR A 85 -16.60 -23.17 10.19
CA THR A 85 -17.30 -23.08 11.48
C THR A 85 -18.77 -22.67 11.33
N GLY A 86 -19.19 -22.21 10.14
CA GLY A 86 -20.53 -21.67 9.89
C GLY A 86 -20.55 -20.14 9.85
N GLY A 87 -21.75 -19.56 9.84
CA GLY A 87 -21.94 -18.11 9.70
C GLY A 87 -21.66 -17.59 8.29
N ILE A 88 -21.79 -16.28 8.11
CA ILE A 88 -21.54 -15.57 6.86
C ILE A 88 -20.78 -14.29 7.18
N LEU A 89 -19.62 -14.11 6.56
CA LEU A 89 -18.85 -12.87 6.63
C LEU A 89 -19.03 -12.10 5.32
N THR A 90 -19.66 -10.94 5.40
CA THR A 90 -19.90 -10.11 4.22
C THR A 90 -18.86 -9.01 4.09
N SER A 91 -18.32 -8.84 2.89
CA SER A 91 -17.42 -7.73 2.55
C SER A 91 -17.80 -7.13 1.18
N TRP A 92 -17.28 -5.95 0.90
CA TRP A 92 -17.61 -5.22 -0.32
C TRP A 92 -16.40 -4.49 -0.87
N GLN A 93 -16.36 -4.37 -2.19
CA GLN A 93 -15.36 -3.58 -2.91
C GLN A 93 -16.05 -2.73 -3.97
N PHE A 94 -15.82 -1.42 -3.89
CA PHE A 94 -16.35 -0.43 -4.83
C PHE A 94 -15.17 0.28 -5.50
N TYR A 95 -15.05 0.11 -6.81
CA TYR A 95 -13.97 0.70 -7.58
C TYR A 95 -14.48 1.68 -8.62
N SER A 96 -14.09 2.94 -8.48
CA SER A 96 -14.44 3.99 -9.44
C SER A 96 -13.29 4.18 -10.42
N VAL A 97 -13.54 3.96 -11.71
CA VAL A 97 -12.53 4.02 -12.78
C VAL A 97 -13.06 4.81 -13.97
N LYS A 98 -12.25 5.73 -14.47
CA LYS A 98 -12.50 6.44 -15.73
C LYS A 98 -11.93 5.62 -16.90
N LEU A 99 -12.77 4.76 -17.48
CA LEU A 99 -12.37 3.89 -18.61
C LEU A 99 -12.26 4.66 -19.93
N LEU A 100 -13.22 5.55 -20.20
CA LEU A 100 -13.21 6.40 -21.40
C LEU A 100 -12.37 7.65 -21.14
N ARG A 101 -11.12 7.64 -21.59
CA ARG A 101 -10.21 8.80 -21.53
C ARG A 101 -10.34 9.65 -22.80
N TYR A 102 -9.95 10.92 -22.69
CA TYR A 102 -9.86 11.88 -23.80
C TYR A 102 -11.21 12.28 -24.42
N VAL A 103 -12.24 12.46 -23.58
CA VAL A 103 -13.56 12.93 -24.03
C VAL A 103 -13.71 14.44 -23.82
N SER A 104 -13.32 14.93 -22.65
CA SER A 104 -13.44 16.35 -22.30
C SER A 104 -12.19 17.13 -22.71
N SER A 105 -12.33 18.45 -22.93
CA SER A 105 -11.19 19.38 -23.09
C SER A 105 -10.16 19.26 -21.97
N TYR A 106 -10.62 19.01 -20.73
CA TYR A 106 -9.72 18.81 -19.59
C TYR A 106 -8.89 17.51 -19.71
N ASP A 107 -9.43 16.48 -20.36
CA ASP A 107 -8.69 15.23 -20.57
C ASP A 107 -7.52 15.41 -21.55
N TYR A 108 -7.64 16.33 -22.52
CA TYR A 108 -6.53 16.70 -23.40
C TYR A 108 -5.42 17.46 -22.67
N PHE A 109 -5.79 18.29 -21.69
CA PHE A 109 -4.78 18.91 -20.80
C PHE A 109 -4.03 17.84 -20.01
N ILE A 110 -4.74 16.86 -19.43
CA ILE A 110 -4.11 15.71 -18.76
C ILE A 110 -3.18 14.95 -19.73
N ALA A 111 -3.60 14.75 -20.98
CA ALA A 111 -2.76 14.09 -22.00
C ALA A 111 -1.44 14.84 -22.23
N CYS A 112 -1.48 16.17 -22.30
CA CYS A 112 -0.28 17.00 -22.41
C CYS A 112 0.64 16.79 -21.20
N CYS A 113 0.10 16.79 -19.98
CA CYS A 113 0.86 16.50 -18.76
C CYS A 113 1.46 15.08 -18.76
N GLU A 114 0.74 14.06 -19.26
CA GLU A 114 1.26 12.69 -19.40
C GLU A 114 2.49 12.66 -20.34
N ILE A 115 2.45 13.41 -21.45
CA ILE A 115 3.56 13.52 -22.40
C ILE A 115 4.75 14.25 -21.77
N THR A 116 4.51 15.38 -21.10
CA THR A 116 5.57 16.11 -20.38
C THR A 116 6.23 15.23 -19.32
N PHE A 117 5.43 14.47 -18.55
CA PHE A 117 5.95 13.54 -17.56
C PHE A 117 6.85 12.46 -18.20
N PHE A 118 6.44 11.91 -19.35
CA PHE A 118 7.25 10.92 -20.07
C PHE A 118 8.59 11.50 -20.56
N ILE A 119 8.60 12.74 -21.04
CA ILE A 119 9.83 13.45 -21.43
C ILE A 119 10.75 13.63 -20.21
N LEU A 120 10.21 14.11 -19.09
CA LEU A 120 10.98 14.28 -17.85
C LEU A 120 11.55 12.95 -17.35
N PHE A 121 10.80 11.86 -17.47
CA PHE A 121 11.25 10.52 -17.11
C PHE A 121 12.47 10.07 -17.93
N ILE A 122 12.48 10.31 -19.25
CA ILE A 122 13.64 10.00 -20.10
C ILE A 122 14.85 10.82 -19.65
N VAL A 123 14.67 12.12 -19.42
CA VAL A 123 15.75 13.00 -18.94
C VAL A 123 16.30 12.51 -17.60
N PHE A 124 15.45 12.15 -16.64
CA PHE A 124 15.88 11.61 -15.36
C PHE A 124 16.62 10.28 -15.50
N THR A 125 16.18 9.39 -16.40
CA THR A 125 16.87 8.12 -16.65
C THR A 125 18.28 8.34 -17.19
N ILE A 126 18.46 9.28 -18.13
CA ILE A 126 19.77 9.64 -18.69
C ILE A 126 20.66 10.25 -17.59
N GLN A 127 20.12 11.18 -16.78
CA GLN A 127 20.86 11.80 -15.69
C GLN A 127 21.36 10.78 -14.66
N GLU A 128 20.51 9.85 -14.22
CA GLU A 128 20.92 8.78 -13.30
C GLU A 128 21.93 7.83 -13.95
N GLY A 129 21.77 7.51 -15.24
CA GLY A 129 22.73 6.70 -15.99
C GLY A 129 24.13 7.32 -16.03
N ILE A 130 24.23 8.64 -16.24
CA ILE A 130 25.51 9.38 -16.21
C ILE A 130 26.11 9.34 -14.80
N LYS A 131 25.33 9.62 -13.75
CA LYS A 131 25.80 9.59 -12.36
C LYS A 131 26.34 8.21 -11.97
N ILE A 132 25.64 7.13 -12.34
CA ILE A 132 26.09 5.76 -12.05
C ILE A 132 27.42 5.47 -12.76
N LYS A 133 27.60 5.94 -14.00
CA LYS A 133 28.84 5.75 -14.77
C LYS A 133 30.02 6.52 -14.18
N GLU A 134 29.80 7.75 -13.71
CA GLU A 134 30.85 8.59 -13.13
C GLU A 134 31.26 8.14 -11.73
N PHE A 135 30.29 7.93 -10.83
CA PHE A 135 30.54 7.64 -9.42
C PHE A 135 30.74 6.15 -9.12
N LYS A 136 30.36 5.24 -10.03
CA LYS A 136 30.51 3.77 -9.90
C LYS A 136 30.08 3.26 -8.51
N SER A 137 31.00 2.70 -7.74
CA SER A 137 30.73 2.15 -6.39
C SER A 137 30.47 3.23 -5.34
N ALA A 138 31.00 4.45 -5.52
CA ALA A 138 30.75 5.56 -4.59
C ALA A 138 29.28 6.00 -4.62
N TYR A 139 28.57 5.81 -5.74
CA TYR A 139 27.16 6.15 -5.88
C TYR A 139 26.29 5.43 -4.83
N PHE A 140 26.53 4.15 -4.58
CA PHE A 140 25.73 3.31 -3.69
C PHE A 140 25.97 3.57 -2.19
N LYS A 141 26.89 4.46 -1.83
CA LYS A 141 27.12 4.83 -0.42
C LYS A 141 26.16 5.91 0.08
N SER A 142 25.56 6.69 -0.81
CA SER A 142 24.66 7.78 -0.44
C SER A 142 23.21 7.31 -0.37
N ILE A 143 22.54 7.59 0.75
CA ILE A 143 21.12 7.24 0.94
C ILE A 143 20.20 7.97 -0.04
N TRP A 144 20.58 9.18 -0.46
CA TRP A 144 19.84 9.99 -1.42
C TRP A 144 19.86 9.39 -2.83
N ASN A 145 20.96 8.72 -3.19
CA ASN A 145 21.08 8.06 -4.49
C ASN A 145 20.22 6.79 -4.51
N TRP A 146 20.13 6.06 -3.39
CA TRP A 146 19.16 4.96 -3.25
C TRP A 146 17.71 5.43 -3.39
N LEU A 147 17.36 6.59 -2.83
CA LEU A 147 16.03 7.18 -3.01
C LEU A 147 15.77 7.57 -4.48
N GLU A 148 16.76 8.14 -5.16
CA GLU A 148 16.67 8.47 -6.61
C GLU A 148 16.48 7.21 -7.46
N LEU A 149 17.20 6.14 -7.18
CA LEU A 149 17.07 4.85 -7.86
C LEU A 149 15.71 4.18 -7.57
N LEU A 150 15.22 4.24 -6.33
CA LEU A 150 13.90 3.75 -5.95
C LEU A 150 12.80 4.47 -6.73
N LEU A 151 12.85 5.81 -6.80
CA LEU A 151 11.91 6.62 -7.59
C LEU A 151 11.94 6.24 -9.08
N LEU A 152 13.13 6.03 -9.64
CA LEU A 152 13.29 5.62 -11.03
C LEU A 152 12.59 4.27 -11.29
N VAL A 153 12.81 3.27 -10.42
CA VAL A 153 12.14 1.97 -10.51
C VAL A 153 10.63 2.12 -10.41
N LEU A 154 10.13 2.90 -9.46
CA LEU A 154 8.70 3.16 -9.31
C LEU A 154 8.09 3.83 -10.55
N TYR A 155 8.80 4.75 -11.22
CA TYR A 155 8.36 5.33 -12.48
C TYR A 155 8.27 4.31 -13.60
N PHE A 156 9.27 3.42 -13.75
CA PHE A 156 9.20 2.32 -14.72
C PHE A 156 7.98 1.42 -14.47
N VAL A 157 7.74 1.06 -13.22
CA VAL A 157 6.59 0.25 -12.82
C VAL A 157 5.27 0.97 -13.14
N ALA A 158 5.16 2.26 -12.83
CA ALA A 158 3.97 3.06 -13.11
C ALA A 158 3.68 3.15 -14.62
N ILE A 159 4.70 3.41 -15.45
CA ILE A 159 4.55 3.48 -16.92
C ILE A 159 4.13 2.13 -17.49
N PHE A 160 4.75 1.04 -17.03
CA PHE A 160 4.40 -0.32 -17.45
C PHE A 160 2.92 -0.63 -17.17
N PHE A 161 2.46 -0.41 -15.94
CA PHE A 161 1.08 -0.70 -15.56
C PHE A 161 0.07 0.25 -16.21
N ASN A 162 0.39 1.52 -16.42
CA ASN A 162 -0.47 2.46 -17.15
C ASN A 162 -0.68 1.99 -18.60
N SER A 163 0.40 1.63 -19.29
CA SER A 163 0.34 1.12 -20.67
C SER A 163 -0.43 -0.20 -20.74
N TYR A 164 -0.16 -1.12 -19.82
CA TYR A 164 -0.88 -2.39 -19.72
C TYR A 164 -2.40 -2.17 -19.53
N CYS A 165 -2.79 -1.30 -18.59
CA CYS A 165 -4.20 -0.98 -18.37
C CYS A 165 -4.84 -0.35 -19.61
N LYS A 166 -4.17 0.60 -20.29
CA LYS A 166 -4.68 1.24 -21.52
C LYS A 166 -4.91 0.21 -22.64
N ILE A 167 -3.98 -0.71 -22.84
CA ILE A 167 -4.10 -1.78 -23.86
C ILE A 167 -5.29 -2.69 -23.53
N GLN A 168 -5.43 -3.12 -22.27
CA GLN A 168 -6.54 -3.99 -21.86
C GLN A 168 -7.90 -3.29 -21.98
N ILE A 169 -7.98 -1.99 -21.62
CA ILE A 169 -9.19 -1.18 -21.81
C ILE A 169 -9.58 -1.15 -23.28
N PHE A 170 -8.63 -0.88 -24.18
CA PHE A 170 -8.89 -0.78 -25.61
C PHE A 170 -9.48 -2.07 -26.18
N LEU A 171 -8.87 -3.22 -25.86
CA LEU A 171 -9.35 -4.54 -26.29
C LEU A 171 -10.74 -4.86 -25.73
N LEU A 172 -10.98 -4.55 -24.45
CA LEU A 172 -12.23 -4.86 -23.78
C LEU A 172 -13.37 -3.95 -24.25
N LEU A 173 -13.09 -2.67 -24.52
CA LEU A 173 -14.05 -1.71 -25.08
C LEU A 173 -14.50 -2.13 -26.49
N GLU A 174 -13.57 -2.59 -27.33
CA GLU A 174 -13.90 -3.10 -28.66
C GLU A 174 -14.88 -4.29 -28.59
N SER A 175 -14.71 -5.18 -27.62
CA SER A 175 -15.59 -6.34 -27.43
C SER A 175 -17.01 -5.97 -26.97
N LEU A 176 -17.15 -4.90 -26.18
CA LEU A 176 -18.44 -4.41 -25.69
C LEU A 176 -19.28 -3.76 -26.77
N LEU A 177 -18.64 -2.99 -27.66
CA LEU A 177 -19.32 -2.40 -28.81
C LEU A 177 -19.89 -3.46 -29.74
N LYS A 178 -19.28 -4.65 -29.79
CA LYS A 178 -19.73 -5.79 -30.60
C LYS A 178 -20.85 -6.61 -29.93
N SER A 179 -20.94 -6.65 -28.59
CA SER A 179 -21.97 -7.42 -27.89
C SER A 179 -22.40 -6.80 -26.56
N THR A 180 -23.67 -6.37 -26.47
CA THR A 180 -24.25 -5.73 -25.26
C THR A 180 -25.03 -6.71 -24.36
N GLU A 181 -25.17 -7.96 -24.78
CA GLU A 181 -25.95 -8.98 -24.06
C GLU A 181 -25.11 -9.83 -23.10
N LYS A 182 -23.79 -9.87 -23.30
CA LYS A 182 -22.87 -10.66 -22.48
C LYS A 182 -22.26 -9.80 -21.39
N TYR A 183 -22.22 -10.31 -20.16
CA TYR A 183 -21.48 -9.68 -19.07
C TYR A 183 -19.98 -9.73 -19.37
N SER A 184 -19.32 -8.58 -19.32
CA SER A 184 -17.87 -8.45 -19.38
C SER A 184 -17.32 -8.23 -17.98
N ASP A 185 -16.33 -9.03 -17.60
CA ASP A 185 -15.70 -8.92 -16.28
C ASP A 185 -14.72 -7.74 -16.26
N TYR A 186 -15.16 -6.62 -15.68
CA TYR A 186 -14.32 -5.43 -15.47
C TYR A 186 -13.52 -5.48 -14.18
N TYR A 187 -13.75 -6.45 -13.30
CA TYR A 187 -13.07 -6.51 -12.01
C TYR A 187 -11.56 -6.65 -12.18
N PHE A 188 -11.11 -7.49 -13.13
CA PHE A 188 -9.70 -7.63 -13.47
C PHE A 188 -9.04 -6.30 -13.84
N LEU A 189 -9.75 -5.48 -14.61
CA LEU A 189 -9.26 -4.18 -15.04
C LEU A 189 -9.24 -3.16 -13.88
N ALA A 190 -10.27 -3.18 -13.03
CA ALA A 190 -10.30 -2.36 -11.81
C ALA A 190 -9.11 -2.69 -10.91
N TYR A 191 -8.83 -3.98 -10.71
CA TYR A 191 -7.73 -4.47 -9.88
C TYR A 191 -6.37 -3.87 -10.30
N TRP A 192 -6.04 -3.93 -11.59
CA TRP A 192 -4.79 -3.34 -12.09
C TRP A 192 -4.78 -1.82 -12.02
N HIS A 193 -5.94 -1.18 -12.23
CA HIS A 193 -6.03 0.27 -12.09
C HIS A 193 -5.79 0.74 -10.65
N ILE A 194 -6.25 0.00 -9.65
CA ILE A 194 -5.98 0.28 -8.23
C ILE A 194 -4.51 0.04 -7.91
N PHE A 195 -3.95 -1.06 -8.40
CA PHE A 195 -2.52 -1.34 -8.24
C PHE A 195 -1.68 -0.19 -8.80
N TYR A 196 -2.00 0.29 -10.00
CA TYR A 196 -1.39 1.48 -10.60
C TYR A 196 -1.55 2.73 -9.72
N ASN A 197 -2.74 2.99 -9.18
CA ASN A 197 -2.97 4.13 -8.28
C ASN A 197 -2.14 4.04 -6.99
N ASN A 198 -2.02 2.85 -6.41
CA ASN A 198 -1.18 2.61 -5.23
C ASN A 198 0.31 2.87 -5.54
N VAL A 199 0.79 2.43 -6.70
CA VAL A 199 2.17 2.73 -7.15
C VAL A 199 2.37 4.24 -7.31
N ILE A 200 1.44 4.96 -7.91
CA ILE A 200 1.52 6.43 -8.03
C ILE A 200 1.55 7.08 -6.64
N ALA A 201 0.69 6.67 -5.72
CA ALA A 201 0.63 7.23 -4.38
C ALA A 201 1.97 7.07 -3.65
N ILE A 202 2.56 5.88 -3.71
CA ILE A 202 3.90 5.60 -3.16
C ILE A 202 4.96 6.46 -3.84
N THR A 203 4.89 6.60 -5.17
CA THR A 203 5.83 7.40 -5.95
C THR A 203 5.78 8.88 -5.53
N ILE A 204 4.59 9.45 -5.39
CA ILE A 204 4.38 10.84 -4.96
C ILE A 204 4.89 11.02 -3.53
N PHE A 205 4.65 10.07 -2.63
CA PHE A 205 5.17 10.11 -1.27
C PHE A 205 6.71 10.21 -1.25
N PHE A 206 7.41 9.36 -2.01
CA PHE A 206 8.87 9.46 -2.10
C PHE A 206 9.34 10.71 -2.84
N ALA A 207 8.57 11.23 -3.80
CA ALA A 207 8.88 12.49 -4.46
C ALA A 207 8.80 13.68 -3.47
N TRP A 208 7.86 13.67 -2.53
CA TRP A 208 7.83 14.62 -1.42
C TRP A 208 9.05 14.48 -0.50
N ILE A 209 9.47 13.25 -0.18
CA ILE A 209 10.70 13.05 0.60
C ILE A 209 11.93 13.59 -0.13
N LYS A 210 11.99 13.46 -1.46
CA LYS A 210 13.09 14.01 -2.28
C LYS A 210 13.26 15.53 -2.08
N ILE A 211 12.19 16.26 -1.75
CA ILE A 211 12.27 17.71 -1.49
C ILE A 211 13.19 18.01 -0.29
N PHE A 212 13.29 17.13 0.70
CA PHE A 212 14.21 17.32 1.83
C PHE A 212 15.68 17.42 1.40
N LYS A 213 16.08 16.77 0.29
CA LYS A 213 17.43 16.89 -0.29
C LYS A 213 17.75 18.33 -0.72
N PHE A 214 16.75 19.08 -1.15
CA PHE A 214 16.91 20.48 -1.59
C PHE A 214 16.78 21.46 -0.41
N ILE A 215 15.92 21.15 0.57
CA ILE A 215 15.72 21.97 1.78
C ILE A 215 16.95 21.92 2.72
N SER A 216 17.73 20.84 2.68
CA SER A 216 18.97 20.72 3.47
C SER A 216 20.06 21.73 3.10
N PHE A 217 19.82 22.62 2.12
CA PHE A 217 20.67 23.78 1.86
C PHE A 217 20.67 24.78 3.03
N ASN A 218 19.64 24.78 3.88
CA ASN A 218 19.62 25.58 5.10
C ASN A 218 20.47 24.91 6.21
N ASN A 219 21.34 25.68 6.87
CA ASN A 219 22.26 25.21 7.91
C ASN A 219 21.53 24.48 9.06
N THR A 220 20.34 24.96 9.45
CA THR A 220 19.53 24.36 10.52
C THR A 220 18.97 22.99 10.12
N MET A 221 18.50 22.85 8.88
CA MET A 221 17.96 21.59 8.35
C MET A 221 19.08 20.58 8.05
N SER A 222 20.26 21.05 7.64
CA SER A 222 21.46 20.22 7.51
C SER A 222 21.88 19.63 8.88
N GLN A 223 21.80 20.43 9.95
CA GLN A 223 22.06 19.94 11.31
C GLN A 223 21.08 18.83 11.71
N LEU A 224 19.78 19.00 11.46
CA LEU A 224 18.78 17.96 11.73
C LEU A 224 19.02 16.68 10.90
N SER A 225 19.28 16.83 9.60
CA SER A 225 19.54 15.67 8.73
C SER A 225 20.81 14.91 9.13
N SER A 226 21.85 15.62 9.56
CA SER A 226 23.09 14.99 10.03
C SER A 226 22.92 14.31 11.39
N THR A 227 22.13 14.89 12.31
CA THR A 227 21.76 14.21 13.56
C THR A 227 21.06 12.88 13.29
N LEU A 228 20.05 12.88 12.40
CA LEU A 228 19.31 11.69 12.05
C LEU A 228 20.19 10.63 11.38
N SER A 229 21.07 11.04 10.46
CA SER A 229 22.00 10.12 9.80
C SER A 229 23.07 9.55 10.75
N ARG A 230 23.46 10.28 11.81
CA ARG A 230 24.44 9.81 12.79
C ARG A 230 23.81 8.84 13.78
N CYS A 231 22.60 9.14 14.26
CA CYS A 231 21.90 8.29 15.22
C CYS A 231 21.26 7.04 14.60
N ILE A 232 21.15 6.94 13.27
CA ILE A 232 20.45 5.83 12.62
C ILE A 232 21.03 4.46 12.98
N LYS A 233 22.36 4.35 13.19
CA LYS A 233 22.99 3.09 13.60
C LYS A 233 22.55 2.66 14.99
N ASP A 234 22.51 3.60 15.93
CA ASP A 234 22.09 3.36 17.32
C ASP A 234 20.59 3.08 17.38
N ILE A 235 19.79 3.82 16.60
CA ILE A 235 18.34 3.58 16.45
C ILE A 235 18.07 2.19 15.87
N VAL A 236 18.81 1.75 14.86
CA VAL A 236 18.64 0.40 14.28
C VAL A 236 18.95 -0.68 15.31
N GLY A 237 20.01 -0.51 16.11
CA GLY A 237 20.32 -1.43 17.22
C GLY A 237 19.19 -1.48 18.26
N PHE A 238 18.69 -0.32 18.67
CA PHE A 238 17.55 -0.21 19.58
C PHE A 238 16.26 -0.80 18.98
N ALA A 239 16.00 -0.59 17.69
CA ALA A 239 14.82 -1.10 17.00
C ALA A 239 14.76 -2.64 17.02
N ILE A 240 15.91 -3.32 16.93
CA ILE A 240 15.97 -4.78 17.06
C ILE A 240 15.49 -5.20 18.45
N MET A 241 15.99 -4.56 19.52
CA MET A 241 15.54 -4.84 20.89
C MET A 241 14.04 -4.55 21.07
N PHE A 242 13.56 -3.45 20.51
CA PHE A 242 12.14 -3.06 20.51
C PHE A 242 11.26 -4.13 19.84
N PHE A 243 11.63 -4.59 18.64
CA PHE A 243 10.85 -5.59 17.91
C PHE A 243 10.86 -6.96 18.60
N ILE A 244 11.94 -7.35 19.29
CA ILE A 244 11.96 -8.58 20.09
C ILE A 244 10.89 -8.52 21.19
N ILE A 245 10.83 -7.41 21.93
CA ILE A 245 9.83 -7.22 22.98
C ILE A 245 8.43 -7.18 22.36
N LEU A 246 8.24 -6.43 21.28
CA LEU A 246 6.96 -6.29 20.61
C LEU A 246 6.43 -7.65 20.14
N PHE A 247 7.23 -8.45 19.44
CA PHE A 247 6.83 -9.78 18.98
C PHE A 247 6.58 -10.75 20.14
N ALA A 248 7.36 -10.69 21.23
CA ALA A 248 7.13 -11.51 22.41
C ALA A 248 5.75 -11.22 23.03
N TYR A 249 5.41 -9.95 23.22
CA TYR A 249 4.08 -9.57 23.70
C TYR A 249 2.99 -9.85 22.65
N ALA A 250 3.28 -9.76 21.34
CA ALA A 250 2.28 -10.01 20.29
C ALA A 250 1.90 -11.49 20.29
N GLN A 251 2.90 -12.35 20.43
CA GLN A 251 2.71 -13.79 20.56
C GLN A 251 1.96 -14.14 21.85
N LEU A 252 2.31 -13.51 22.98
CA LEU A 252 1.60 -13.70 24.24
C LEU A 252 0.13 -13.26 24.11
N GLY A 253 -0.12 -12.07 23.57
CA GLY A 253 -1.48 -11.54 23.38
C GLY A 253 -2.32 -12.40 22.44
N PHE A 254 -1.72 -12.89 21.34
CA PHE A 254 -2.37 -13.82 20.42
C PHE A 254 -2.77 -15.13 21.12
N LEU A 255 -1.87 -15.70 21.94
CA LEU A 255 -2.13 -16.97 22.62
C LEU A 255 -3.15 -16.85 23.77
N VAL A 256 -3.16 -15.73 24.50
CA VAL A 256 -4.06 -15.52 25.64
C VAL A 256 -5.43 -15.02 25.18
N PHE A 257 -5.47 -13.95 24.38
CA PHE A 257 -6.71 -13.23 24.05
C PHE A 257 -7.27 -13.57 22.66
N GLY A 258 -6.52 -14.27 21.80
CA GLY A 258 -6.87 -14.41 20.39
C GLY A 258 -8.15 -15.21 20.09
N SER A 259 -8.69 -15.94 21.06
CA SER A 259 -9.96 -16.67 20.90
C SER A 259 -11.21 -15.84 21.20
N GLN A 260 -11.09 -14.79 22.02
CA GLN A 260 -12.24 -14.00 22.50
C GLN A 260 -12.17 -12.52 22.10
N VAL A 261 -10.98 -11.99 21.80
CA VAL A 261 -10.78 -10.57 21.49
C VAL A 261 -10.39 -10.41 20.03
N ASP A 262 -11.24 -9.75 19.24
CA ASP A 262 -11.05 -9.55 17.80
C ASP A 262 -9.72 -8.87 17.45
N ASP A 263 -9.25 -7.92 18.27
CA ASP A 263 -7.97 -7.24 18.09
C ASP A 263 -6.77 -8.21 18.12
N PHE A 264 -6.90 -9.35 18.80
CA PHE A 264 -5.87 -10.38 18.91
C PHE A 264 -6.19 -11.65 18.08
N SER A 265 -7.22 -11.61 17.25
CA SER A 265 -7.70 -12.77 16.45
C SER A 265 -6.66 -13.39 15.52
N THR A 266 -5.71 -12.59 15.02
CA THR A 266 -4.59 -13.06 14.21
C THR A 266 -3.30 -12.48 14.75
N PHE A 267 -2.17 -13.14 14.49
CA PHE A 267 -0.86 -12.62 14.88
C PHE A 267 -0.57 -11.24 14.28
N GLN A 268 -0.98 -11.01 13.02
CA GLN A 268 -0.84 -9.70 12.38
C GLN A 268 -1.71 -8.63 13.06
N ASN A 269 -2.96 -8.95 13.39
CA ASN A 269 -3.84 -8.03 14.12
C ASN A 269 -3.29 -7.73 15.52
N SER A 270 -2.70 -8.72 16.19
CA SER A 270 -2.07 -8.56 17.51
C SER A 270 -0.94 -7.53 17.49
N ILE A 271 -0.10 -7.53 16.45
CA ILE A 271 0.95 -6.51 16.24
C ILE A 271 0.32 -5.12 16.08
N PHE A 272 -0.73 -5.00 15.27
CA PHE A 272 -1.42 -3.71 15.08
C PHE A 272 -2.12 -3.24 16.36
N ALA A 273 -2.74 -4.14 17.12
CA ALA A 273 -3.38 -3.87 18.40
C ALA A 273 -2.37 -3.27 19.40
N GLN A 274 -1.15 -3.79 19.44
CA GLN A 274 -0.09 -3.23 20.28
C GLN A 274 0.30 -1.81 19.89
N PHE A 275 0.45 -1.52 18.59
CA PHE A 275 0.68 -0.15 18.13
C PHE A 275 -0.48 0.78 18.50
N ARG A 276 -1.74 0.30 18.43
CA ARG A 276 -2.91 1.07 18.88
C ARG A 276 -2.89 1.33 20.39
N ILE A 277 -2.49 0.35 21.20
CA ILE A 277 -2.29 0.53 22.65
C ILE A 277 -1.26 1.64 22.93
N VAL A 278 -0.14 1.70 22.19
CA VAL A 278 0.88 2.76 22.32
C VAL A 278 0.34 4.13 21.90
N LEU A 279 -0.61 4.19 20.96
CA LEU A 279 -1.28 5.43 20.57
C LEU A 279 -2.40 5.84 21.55
N GLY A 280 -2.73 4.99 22.53
CA GLY A 280 -3.80 5.22 23.51
C GLY A 280 -5.20 4.78 23.04
N ASP A 281 -5.30 4.08 21.90
CA ASP A 281 -6.55 3.52 21.39
C ASP A 281 -6.61 2.02 21.69
N PHE A 282 -7.38 1.63 22.71
CA PHE A 282 -7.47 0.24 23.14
C PHE A 282 -8.80 -0.08 23.83
N ASN A 283 -9.29 -1.31 23.63
CA ASN A 283 -10.47 -1.81 24.33
C ASN A 283 -10.06 -2.64 25.56
N PHE A 284 -9.68 -1.95 26.65
CA PHE A 284 -9.27 -2.62 27.89
C PHE A 284 -10.39 -3.47 28.50
N ALA A 285 -11.65 -3.06 28.34
CA ALA A 285 -12.80 -3.79 28.87
C ALA A 285 -12.90 -5.20 28.27
N ALA A 286 -12.67 -5.35 26.96
CA ALA A 286 -12.66 -6.66 26.31
C ALA A 286 -11.52 -7.56 26.83
N ILE A 287 -10.32 -6.99 27.03
CA ILE A 287 -9.15 -7.72 27.55
C ILE A 287 -9.38 -8.19 29.00
N GLN A 288 -9.96 -7.33 29.84
CA GLN A 288 -10.24 -7.66 31.24
C GLN A 288 -11.39 -8.66 31.38
N GLN A 289 -12.40 -8.60 30.52
CA GLN A 289 -13.53 -9.54 30.53
C GLN A 289 -13.11 -10.96 30.13
N ASP A 290 -12.20 -11.10 29.15
CA ASP A 290 -11.67 -12.41 28.75
C ASP A 290 -10.85 -13.04 29.87
N ASN A 291 -9.87 -12.30 30.40
CA ASN A 291 -8.99 -12.78 31.46
C ASN A 291 -8.80 -11.72 32.55
N PRO A 292 -9.56 -11.79 33.66
CA PRO A 292 -9.54 -10.77 34.72
C PRO A 292 -8.20 -10.60 35.43
N VAL A 293 -7.34 -11.63 35.43
CA VAL A 293 -6.02 -11.60 36.07
C VAL A 293 -4.91 -11.31 35.05
N LEU A 294 -4.81 -12.12 34.00
CA LEU A 294 -3.76 -11.98 32.98
C LEU A 294 -3.92 -10.73 32.11
N GLY A 295 -5.15 -10.28 31.86
CA GLY A 295 -5.46 -9.08 31.07
C GLY A 295 -4.81 -7.81 31.64
N PRO A 296 -5.12 -7.43 32.89
CA PRO A 296 -4.50 -6.29 33.54
C PRO A 296 -2.97 -6.44 33.68
N ILE A 297 -2.46 -7.64 34.00
CA ILE A 297 -1.02 -7.88 34.12
C ILE A 297 -0.34 -7.64 32.77
N TYR A 298 -0.84 -8.23 31.69
CA TYR A 298 -0.34 -8.02 30.33
C TYR A 298 -0.30 -6.54 29.98
N PHE A 299 -1.42 -5.84 30.20
CA PHE A 299 -1.57 -4.44 29.84
C PHE A 299 -0.61 -3.52 30.63
N ILE A 300 -0.56 -3.67 31.95
CA ILE A 300 0.30 -2.86 32.84
C ILE A 300 1.77 -3.10 32.52
N THR A 301 2.18 -4.35 32.38
CA THR A 301 3.58 -4.69 32.08
C THR A 301 3.98 -4.20 30.69
N PHE A 302 3.12 -4.35 29.67
CA PHE A 302 3.37 -3.82 28.33
C PHE A 302 3.52 -2.29 28.33
N ILE A 303 2.60 -1.56 28.95
CA ILE A 303 2.70 -0.09 29.06
C ILE A 303 3.97 0.31 29.81
N PHE A 304 4.29 -0.39 30.91
CA PHE A 304 5.49 -0.09 31.68
C PHE A 304 6.75 -0.20 30.81
N PHE A 305 6.93 -1.33 30.12
CA PHE A 305 8.10 -1.52 29.26
C PHE A 305 8.11 -0.59 28.05
N VAL A 306 6.99 -0.41 27.34
CA VAL A 306 7.00 0.38 26.11
C VAL A 306 7.09 1.88 26.38
N PHE A 307 6.28 2.41 27.30
CA PHE A 307 6.29 3.85 27.58
C PHE A 307 7.47 4.26 28.47
N PHE A 308 7.70 3.58 29.59
CA PHE A 308 8.70 4.07 30.55
C PHE A 308 10.12 3.62 30.21
N VAL A 309 10.29 2.47 29.54
CA VAL A 309 11.63 1.99 29.17
C VAL A 309 11.94 2.36 27.73
N LEU A 310 11.17 1.87 26.76
CA LEU A 310 11.54 1.97 25.34
C LEU A 310 11.46 3.41 24.79
N LEU A 311 10.36 4.15 25.03
CA LEU A 311 10.28 5.54 24.57
C LEU A 311 11.36 6.43 25.20
N ASN A 312 11.66 6.25 26.48
CA ASN A 312 12.69 7.03 27.16
C ASN A 312 14.10 6.72 26.64
N ILE A 313 14.42 5.45 26.34
CA ILE A 313 15.69 5.10 25.71
C ILE A 313 15.78 5.70 24.30
N PHE A 314 14.70 5.62 23.52
CA PHE A 314 14.67 6.21 22.18
C PHE A 314 14.91 7.73 22.21
N LEU A 315 14.26 8.44 23.13
CA LEU A 315 14.48 9.88 23.35
C LEU A 315 15.91 10.18 23.82
N ALA A 316 16.48 9.33 24.69
CA ALA A 316 17.85 9.50 25.17
C ALA A 316 18.88 9.40 24.03
N ILE A 317 18.74 8.41 23.13
CA ILE A 317 19.62 8.24 21.96
C ILE A 317 19.57 9.48 21.05
N ILE A 318 18.37 10.00 20.78
CA ILE A 318 18.20 11.19 19.94
C ILE A 318 18.79 12.43 20.64
N ASN A 319 18.52 12.64 21.92
CA ASN A 319 19.01 13.80 22.66
C ASN A 319 20.53 13.80 22.80
N TYR A 320 21.14 12.64 22.99
CA TYR A 320 22.59 12.48 23.06
C TYR A 320 23.25 12.88 21.73
N THR A 321 22.79 12.28 20.63
CA THR A 321 23.34 12.54 19.29
C THR A 321 23.04 13.96 18.80
N TYR A 322 21.87 14.52 19.15
CA TYR A 322 21.54 15.91 18.86
C TYR A 322 22.49 16.89 19.57
N SER A 323 22.74 16.67 20.87
CA SER A 323 23.67 17.49 21.65
C SER A 323 25.10 17.41 21.11
N GLU A 324 25.54 16.22 20.71
CA GLU A 324 26.86 16.00 20.12
C GLU A 324 27.04 16.75 18.79
N VAL A 325 26.07 16.64 17.87
CA VAL A 325 26.13 17.37 16.59
C VAL A 325 26.02 18.88 16.81
N LYS A 326 25.20 19.34 17.76
CA LYS A 326 25.12 20.77 18.11
C LYS A 326 26.47 21.30 18.61
N ALA A 327 27.19 20.52 19.41
CA ALA A 327 28.54 20.87 19.85
C ALA A 327 29.52 20.94 18.66
N ASP A 328 29.50 19.95 17.75
CA ASP A 328 30.34 19.95 16.54
C ASP A 328 30.09 21.18 15.64
N TYR A 329 28.82 21.57 15.48
CA TYR A 329 28.44 22.77 14.73
C TYR A 329 28.93 24.07 15.41
N SER A 330 28.90 24.14 16.75
CA SER A 330 29.39 25.30 17.50
C SER A 330 30.91 25.50 17.41
N ILE A 331 31.65 24.40 17.23
CA ILE A 331 33.12 24.38 17.08
C ILE A 331 33.54 24.64 15.62
N GLY A 332 32.58 24.77 14.69
CA GLY A 332 32.85 25.04 13.27
C GLY A 332 33.23 23.80 12.45
N ARG A 333 33.15 22.59 13.02
CA ARG A 333 33.30 21.32 12.28
C ARG A 333 32.00 21.04 11.52
N ARG A 334 31.83 21.70 10.38
CA ARG A 334 30.73 21.40 9.46
C ARG A 334 31.03 20.09 8.74
N PRO A 335 30.12 19.10 8.69
CA PRO A 335 30.28 17.97 7.80
C PRO A 335 30.33 18.53 6.36
N ASP A 336 31.48 18.37 5.70
CA ASP A 336 31.71 18.82 4.33
C ASP A 336 30.70 18.13 3.39
N PHE A 337 29.57 18.80 3.10
CA PHE A 337 28.70 18.35 2.03
C PHE A 337 29.38 18.62 0.68
N GLU A 338 29.30 17.64 -0.22
CA GLU A 338 29.97 17.59 -1.51
C GLU A 338 29.83 18.86 -2.36
N LEU A 339 28.76 19.64 -2.19
CA LEU A 339 28.56 20.91 -2.88
C LEU A 339 29.58 22.01 -2.48
N GLY A 340 30.05 22.04 -1.22
CA GLY A 340 31.08 22.99 -0.81
C GLY A 340 32.43 22.71 -1.49
N LYS A 341 32.71 21.42 -1.76
CA LYS A 341 33.83 21.01 -2.61
C LYS A 341 33.55 21.33 -4.08
N MET A 342 32.33 21.17 -4.59
CA MET A 342 32.00 21.56 -5.98
C MET A 342 32.10 23.07 -6.21
N ILE A 343 31.64 23.91 -5.27
CA ILE A 343 31.77 25.37 -5.34
C ILE A 343 33.24 25.78 -5.27
N LYS A 344 34.02 25.23 -4.33
CA LYS A 344 35.47 25.47 -4.28
C LYS A 344 36.22 24.96 -5.53
N LYS A 345 35.74 23.89 -6.16
CA LYS A 345 36.32 23.33 -7.39
C LYS A 345 35.94 24.19 -8.61
N CYS A 346 34.71 24.70 -8.67
CA CYS A 346 34.27 25.68 -9.68
C CYS A 346 34.97 27.03 -9.52
N GLU A 347 35.22 27.51 -8.31
CA GLU A 347 36.04 28.71 -8.07
C GLU A 347 37.50 28.50 -8.48
N LYS A 348 38.10 27.34 -8.17
CA LYS A 348 39.45 27.00 -8.62
C LYS A 348 39.60 26.86 -10.14
N GLN A 349 38.55 26.44 -10.85
CA GLN A 349 38.54 26.37 -12.32
C GLN A 349 38.24 27.72 -12.99
N ARG A 350 37.75 28.72 -12.26
CA ARG A 350 37.48 30.08 -12.78
C ARG A 350 38.65 31.04 -12.59
N PHE A 351 39.58 30.73 -11.69
CA PHE A 351 40.70 31.58 -11.30
C PHE A 351 42.09 30.92 -11.49
N GLY A 352 42.16 29.80 -12.20
CA GLY A 352 43.40 29.19 -12.69
C GLY A 352 43.20 28.77 -14.13
#